data_AF-A0A1Y6M649-F1
#
_entry.id   AF-A0A1Y6M649-F1
#
_cell.length_a   1.000
_cell.length_b   1.000
_cell.length_c   1.000
_cell.angle_alpha   90.00
_cell.angle_beta   90.00
_cell.angle_gamma   90.00
#
_symmetry.space_group_name_H-M   'P 1'
#
loop_
_entity.id
_entity.type
_entity.pdbx_description
1 polymer ?
#
loop_
_entity_poly.entity_id
_entity_poly.type
_entity_poly.pdbx_seq_one_letter_code
_entity_poly.pdbx_strand_id
1 'polypeptide(L)' 'MTWAQRLKRVFNIDIETCSGCGGAMKVIACIEDPIVIKQILDHLKHKAETSGTRALPESRAPPAELLLGLFD' A
#
# COMPACT_ATOMS: atom_id res chain seq x y z
N MET A 1 -22.19 -11.08 -15.25
CA MET A 1 -20.95 -11.38 -14.49
C MET A 1 -20.02 -10.19 -14.68
N THR A 2 -19.61 -9.53 -13.60
CA THR A 2 -18.68 -8.39 -13.66
C THR A 2 -17.27 -8.84 -14.04
N TRP A 3 -16.41 -7.90 -14.44
CA TRP A 3 -14.98 -8.19 -14.70
C TRP A 3 -14.28 -8.77 -13.45
N ALA A 4 -14.55 -8.21 -12.27
CA ALA A 4 -14.03 -8.70 -10.99
C ALA A 4 -14.48 -10.15 -10.67
N GLN A 5 -15.75 -10.46 -10.88
CA GLN A 5 -16.28 -11.83 -10.71
C GLN A 5 -15.64 -12.85 -11.65
N ARG A 6 -15.19 -12.42 -12.85
CA ARG A 6 -14.45 -13.29 -13.77
C ARG A 6 -13.04 -13.58 -13.27
N LEU A 7 -12.33 -12.58 -12.73
CA LEU A 7 -11.00 -12.78 -12.15
C LEU A 7 -11.03 -13.79 -11.00
N LYS A 8 -12.03 -13.68 -10.11
CA LYS A 8 -12.22 -14.64 -9.02
C LYS A 8 -12.51 -16.04 -9.53
N ARG A 9 -13.35 -16.20 -10.57
CA ARG A 9 -13.66 -17.52 -11.12
C ARG A 9 -12.50 -18.16 -11.87
N VAL A 10 -11.80 -17.40 -12.72
CA VAL A 10 -10.80 -17.95 -13.65
C VAL A 10 -9.42 -18.05 -13.00
N PHE A 11 -9.04 -17.06 -12.19
CA PHE A 11 -7.70 -16.94 -11.62
C PHE A 11 -7.67 -17.07 -10.10
N ASN A 12 -8.82 -17.26 -9.44
CA ASN A 12 -8.94 -17.29 -7.98
C ASN A 12 -8.42 -16.00 -7.30
N ILE A 13 -8.55 -14.86 -7.98
CA ILE A 13 -8.16 -13.54 -7.46
C ILE A 13 -9.42 -12.78 -7.04
N ASP A 14 -9.56 -12.52 -5.74
CA ASP A 14 -10.64 -11.68 -5.20
C ASP A 14 -10.17 -10.22 -5.06
N ILE A 15 -10.81 -9.32 -5.80
CA ILE A 15 -10.58 -7.87 -5.73
C ILE A 15 -11.81 -7.12 -5.19
N GLU A 16 -12.87 -7.82 -4.82
CA GLU A 16 -14.09 -7.25 -4.24
C GLU A 16 -14.01 -7.18 -2.71
N THR A 17 -13.11 -7.96 -2.09
CA THR A 17 -12.93 -8.02 -0.63
C THR A 17 -11.51 -7.64 -0.23
N CYS A 18 -11.37 -6.75 0.75
CA CYS A 18 -10.07 -6.38 1.31
C CYS A 18 -9.48 -7.52 2.14
N SER A 19 -8.25 -7.93 1.86
CA SER A 19 -7.55 -8.99 2.61
C SER A 19 -7.17 -8.61 4.04
N GLY A 20 -7.07 -7.32 4.36
CA GLY A 20 -6.74 -6.84 5.71
C GLY A 20 -7.94 -6.68 6.64
N CYS A 21 -9.06 -6.14 6.13
CA CYS A 21 -10.23 -5.80 6.97
C CYS A 21 -11.53 -6.52 6.57
N GLY A 22 -11.56 -7.27 5.47
CA GLY A 22 -12.77 -7.96 4.98
C GLY A 22 -13.84 -7.04 4.37
N GLY A 23 -13.60 -5.73 4.30
CA GLY A 23 -14.52 -4.76 3.72
C GLY A 23 -14.61 -4.84 2.20
N ALA A 24 -15.68 -4.27 1.64
CA ALA A 24 -15.85 -4.18 0.19
C ALA A 24 -14.84 -3.22 -0.45
N MET A 25 -14.17 -3.67 -1.49
CA MET A 25 -13.28 -2.84 -2.32
C MET A 25 -13.99 -2.33 -3.57
N LYS A 26 -13.54 -1.17 -4.05
CA LYS A 26 -13.98 -0.57 -5.32
C LYS A 26 -12.77 -0.29 -6.21
N VAL A 27 -12.84 -0.72 -7.46
CA VAL A 27 -11.85 -0.35 -8.48
C VAL A 27 -12.05 1.12 -8.86
N ILE A 28 -11.01 1.92 -8.71
CA ILE A 28 -11.03 3.37 -9.00
C ILE A 28 -10.34 3.75 -10.31
N ALA A 29 -9.40 2.92 -10.78
CA ALA A 29 -8.64 3.12 -12.00
C ALA A 29 -8.03 1.80 -12.49
N CYS A 30 -7.76 1.72 -13.79
CA CYS A 30 -6.99 0.65 -14.41
C CYS A 30 -5.81 1.28 -15.17
N ILE A 31 -4.62 0.68 -15.08
CA ILE A 31 -3.43 1.09 -15.84
C ILE A 31 -3.15 -0.01 -16.85
N GLU A 32 -3.25 0.33 -18.14
CA GLU A 32 -3.10 -0.63 -19.25
C GLU A 32 -1.85 -0.36 -20.11
N ASP A 33 -1.20 0.80 -19.94
CA ASP A 33 0.00 1.16 -20.70
C ASP A 33 1.20 0.27 -20.29
N PRO A 34 1.78 -0.50 -21.22
CA PRO A 34 2.88 -1.42 -20.91
C PRO A 34 4.15 -0.72 -20.42
N ILE A 35 4.41 0.52 -20.87
CA ILE A 35 5.58 1.30 -20.44
C ILE A 35 5.41 1.69 -18.97
N VAL A 36 4.23 2.18 -18.61
CA VAL A 36 3.92 2.58 -17.22
C VAL A 36 3.94 1.37 -16.29
N ILE A 37 3.33 0.25 -16.71
CA ILE A 37 3.36 -1.01 -15.95
C ILE A 37 4.81 -1.44 -15.69
N LYS A 38 5.66 -1.43 -16.72
CA LYS A 38 7.07 -1.81 -16.59
C LYS A 38 7.81 -0.89 -15.61
N GLN A 39 7.62 0.42 -15.70
CA GLN A 39 8.25 1.38 -14.79
C GLN A 39 7.87 1.12 -13.32
N ILE A 40 6.59 0.85 -13.04
CA ILE A 40 6.11 0.52 -11.69
C ILE A 40 6.76 -0.77 -11.19
N LEU A 41 6.78 -1.82 -12.01
CA LEU A 41 7.35 -3.10 -11.65
C LEU A 41 8.87 -3.01 -11.40
N ASP A 42 9.60 -2.27 -12.24
CA ASP A 42 11.04 -2.05 -12.07
C ASP A 42 11.33 -1.29 -10.76
N HIS A 43 10.55 -0.27 -10.43
CA HIS A 43 10.64 0.44 -9.15
C HIS A 43 10.39 -0.48 -7.94
N LEU A 44 9.35 -1.32 -8.00
CA LEU A 44 9.01 -2.24 -6.91
C LEU A 44 10.08 -3.30 -6.67
N LYS A 45 10.70 -3.84 -7.73
CA LYS A 45 11.83 -4.77 -7.60
C LYS A 45 13.00 -4.12 -6.88
N HIS A 46 13.43 -2.95 -7.34
CA HIS A 46 14.51 -2.21 -6.69
C HIS A 46 14.18 -1.89 -5.23
N LYS A 47 12.93 -1.54 -4.91
CA LYS A 47 12.48 -1.30 -3.54
C LYS A 47 12.56 -2.58 -2.68
N ALA A 48 12.17 -3.74 -3.21
CA ALA A 48 12.27 -5.00 -2.49
C ALA A 48 13.73 -5.40 -2.23
N GLU A 49 14.62 -5.20 -3.21
CA GLU A 49 16.06 -5.44 -3.10
C GLU A 49 16.74 -4.51 -2.09
N THR A 50 16.29 -3.25 -2.03
CA THR A 50 16.80 -2.24 -1.08
C THR A 50 16.09 -2.23 0.27
N SER A 51 15.03 -3.04 0.42
CA SER A 51 14.29 -3.24 1.68
C SER A 51 14.99 -4.26 2.59
N GLY A 52 16.31 -4.18 2.73
CA GLY A 52 16.93 -4.56 3.99
C GLY A 52 16.32 -3.65 5.05
N THR A 53 15.86 -4.21 6.18
CA THR A 53 15.15 -3.52 7.28
C THR A 53 15.65 -2.09 7.45
N ARG A 54 14.98 -1.14 6.80
CA ARG A 54 15.28 0.28 6.97
C ARG A 54 14.68 0.61 8.31
N ALA A 55 15.46 0.38 9.37
CA ALA A 55 15.09 0.74 10.72
C ALA A 55 14.65 2.20 10.66
N LEU A 56 13.37 2.44 10.94
CA LEU A 56 12.93 3.80 11.16
C LEU A 56 13.78 4.34 12.31
N PRO A 57 14.24 5.60 12.23
CA PRO A 57 14.91 6.20 13.38
C PRO A 57 13.98 6.08 14.59
N GLU A 58 14.57 5.90 15.76
CA GLU A 58 13.83 5.80 17.02
C GLU A 58 12.84 6.97 17.14
N SER A 59 11.68 6.68 17.74
CA SER A 59 10.65 7.69 17.95
C SER A 59 11.27 8.86 18.71
N ARG A 60 11.31 10.04 18.09
CA ARG A 60 11.83 11.24 18.76
C ARG A 60 10.80 11.72 19.79
N ALA A 61 11.29 12.09 20.97
CA ALA A 61 10.46 12.80 21.94
C ALA A 61 9.97 14.14 21.35
N PRO A 62 8.75 14.59 21.69
CA PRO A 62 8.27 15.91 21.28
C PRO A 62 9.21 17.02 21.81
N PRO A 63 9.28 18.18 21.13
CA PRO A 63 10.07 19.32 21.57
C PRO A 63 9.77 19.69 23.03
N ALA A 64 10.81 19.89 23.84
CA ALA A 64 10.67 20.14 25.28
C ALA A 64 9.82 21.37 25.64
N GLU A 65 9.72 22.36 24.73
CA GLU A 65 8.86 23.53 24.91
C GLU A 65 7.36 23.18 25.02
N LEU A 66 6.91 22.08 24.40
CA LEU A 66 5.51 21.66 24.50
C LEU A 66 5.15 21.01 25.85
N LEU A 67 6.14 20.49 26.59
CA LEU A 67 5.91 19.88 27.91
C LEU A 67 5.82 20.91 29.03
N LEU A 68 6.42 22.10 28.86
CA LEU A 68 6.37 23.18 29.84
C LEU A 68 5.07 24.01 29.79
N GLY A 69 4.23 23.85 28.76
CA GLY A 69 2.97 24.57 28.62
C GLY A 69 1.70 23.72 28.78
N LEU A 70 1.84 22.43 29.14
CA LEU A 70 0.69 21.50 29.28
C LEU A 70 0.32 21.20 30.73
N PHE A 71 1.08 21.73 31.70
CA PHE A 71 0.86 21.55 33.13
C PHE A 71 0.48 22.84 33.87
N ASP A 72 0.10 23.90 33.13
CA ASP A 72 -0.56 25.09 33.66
C ASP A 72 -1.99 25.21 33.09
#